data_AF-A0A6V8NPZ0-F1
#
_entry.id   AF-A0A6V8NPZ0-F1
#
_cell.length_a   1.000
_cell.length_b   1.000
_cell.length_c   1.000
_cell.angle_alpha   90.00
_cell.angle_beta   90.00
_cell.angle_gamma   90.00
#
_symmetry.space_group_name_H-M   'P 1'
#
loop_
_entity.id
_entity.type
_entity.pdbx_description
1 polymer ?
#
loop_
_entity_poly.entity_id
_entity_poly.type
_entity_poly.pdbx_seq_one_letter_code
_entity_poly.pdbx_strand_id
1 'polypeptide(L)' 'MRTEIYFEIRTPLNVRIRTTKEYWNYIVTIKHRVMEGKEAIVKATLSEPDE' A
#
# COMPACT_ATOMS: atom_id res chain seq x y z
N MET A 1 -1.37 21.34 -0.50
CA MET A 1 -2.20 20.20 -0.96
C MET A 1 -2.28 19.20 0.18
N ARG A 2 -3.49 18.85 0.65
CA ARG A 2 -3.63 17.81 1.68
C ARG A 2 -3.50 16.47 0.96
N THR A 3 -2.35 15.83 1.08
CA THR A 3 -2.16 14.45 0.61
C THR A 3 -3.09 13.54 1.42
N GLU A 4 -4.25 13.24 0.86
CA GLU A 4 -5.20 12.31 1.46
C GLU A 4 -4.55 10.93 1.56
N ILE A 5 -4.55 10.39 2.79
CA ILE A 5 -4.07 9.04 3.06
C ILE A 5 -5.06 8.08 2.40
N TYR A 6 -4.56 7.27 1.49
CA TYR A 6 -5.34 6.28 0.78
C TYR A 6 -5.51 5.00 1.60
N PHE A 7 -4.44 4.56 2.25
CA PHE A 7 -4.51 3.59 3.32
C PHE A 7 -3.33 3.75 4.28
N GLU A 8 -3.55 3.33 5.53
CA GLU A 8 -2.55 3.23 6.58
C GLU A 8 -2.66 1.84 7.24
N ILE A 9 -1.53 1.17 7.41
CA ILE A 9 -1.44 -0.19 7.96
C ILE A 9 -0.35 -0.20 9.02
N ARG A 10 -0.60 -0.93 10.10
CA ARG A 10 0.39 -1.23 11.13
C ARG A 10 0.87 -2.65 10.94
N THR A 11 2.16 -2.83 10.74
CA THR A 11 2.78 -4.15 10.65
C THR A 11 2.92 -4.80 12.03
N PRO A 12 3.12 -6.13 12.12
CA PRO A 12 3.37 -6.80 13.41
C PRO A 12 4.62 -6.27 14.14
N LEU A 13 5.59 -5.76 13.38
CA LEU A 13 6.80 -5.10 13.90
C LEU A 13 6.54 -3.66 14.37
N ASN A 14 5.28 -3.27 14.54
CA ASN A 14 4.87 -1.93 15.00
C ASN A 14 5.28 -0.79 14.05
N VAL A 15 5.49 -1.08 12.76
CA VAL A 15 5.79 -0.06 11.74
C VAL A 15 4.50 0.45 11.13
N ARG A 16 4.36 1.77 11.00
CA ARG A 16 3.22 2.40 10.31
C ARG A 16 3.58 2.68 8.86
N ILE A 17 2.87 2.05 7.95
CA ILE A 17 3.01 2.23 6.50
C ILE A 17 1.77 2.98 6.01
N ARG A 18 1.98 4.09 5.33
CA ARG A 18 0.91 4.87 4.69
C ARG A 18 1.24 5.14 3.24
N THR A 19 0.21 5.22 2.40
CA THR A 19 0.34 5.69 1.03
C THR A 19 -0.76 6.69 0.68
N THR A 20 -0.54 7.49 -0.35
CA THR A 20 -1.54 8.38 -0.93
C THR A 20 -2.11 7.76 -2.21
N LYS A 21 -3.26 8.27 -2.64
CA LYS A 21 -3.93 7.77 -3.85
C LYS A 21 -3.10 8.03 -5.09
N GLU A 22 -2.43 9.19 -5.13
CA GLU A 22 -1.48 9.56 -6.19
C GLU A 22 -0.28 8.62 -6.25
N TYR A 23 0.33 8.29 -5.10
CA TYR A 23 1.48 7.40 -5.08
C TYR A 23 1.10 5.95 -5.39
N TRP A 24 -0.06 5.49 -4.91
CA TRP A 24 -0.59 4.17 -5.29
C TRP A 24 -0.84 4.08 -6.80
N ASN A 25 -1.49 5.09 -7.39
CA ASN A 25 -1.69 5.17 -8.84
C ASN A 25 -0.36 5.14 -9.59
N TYR A 26 0.66 5.88 -9.14
CA TYR A 26 1.99 5.84 -9.73
C TYR A 26 2.64 4.44 -9.65
N ILE A 27 2.45 3.72 -8.55
CA ILE A 27 2.93 2.33 -8.42
C ILE A 27 2.24 1.42 -9.44
N VAL A 28 0.91 1.43 -9.51
CA VAL A 28 0.15 0.51 -10.37
C VAL A 28 0.14 0.90 -11.84
N THR A 29 0.53 2.12 -12.21
CA THR A 29 0.57 2.55 -13.62
C THR A 29 1.97 2.62 -14.19
N ILE A 30 2.97 3.03 -13.38
CA ILE A 30 4.33 3.28 -13.85
C ILE A 30 5.32 2.24 -13.33
N LYS A 31 5.42 2.05 -12.01
CA LYS A 31 6.49 1.21 -11.44
C LYS A 31 6.24 -0.29 -11.63
N HIS A 32 5.05 -0.73 -11.25
CA HIS A 32 4.70 -2.14 -11.14
C HIS A 32 3.24 -2.34 -11.55
N ARG A 33 2.97 -2.36 -12.85
CA ARG A 33 1.61 -2.55 -13.38
C ARG A 33 0.93 -3.83 -12.89
N VAL A 34 1.73 -4.84 -12.57
CA VAL A 34 1.28 -6.09 -11.96
C VAL A 34 0.59 -5.93 -10.60
N MET A 35 0.71 -4.77 -9.94
CA MET A 35 0.07 -4.47 -8.67
C MET A 35 -1.35 -3.91 -8.82
N GLU A 36 -1.80 -3.61 -10.06
CA GLU A 36 -3.17 -3.21 -10.33
C GLU A 36 -4.15 -4.29 -9.84
N GLY A 37 -5.18 -3.88 -9.09
CA GLY A 37 -6.15 -4.79 -8.48
C GLY A 37 -5.65 -5.62 -7.28
N LYS A 38 -4.35 -5.56 -6.94
CA LYS A 38 -3.75 -6.33 -5.83
C LYS A 38 -3.70 -5.58 -4.50
N GLU A 39 -4.47 -4.51 -4.36
CA GLU A 39 -4.47 -3.69 -3.14
C GLU A 39 -4.81 -4.51 -1.89
N ALA A 40 -5.82 -5.39 -1.98
CA ALA A 40 -6.21 -6.25 -0.86
C ALA A 40 -5.08 -7.20 -0.44
N ILE A 41 -4.38 -7.78 -1.41
CA ILE A 41 -3.23 -8.67 -1.17
C ILE A 41 -2.10 -7.89 -0.51
N VAL A 42 -1.74 -6.71 -1.04
CA VAL A 42 -0.71 -5.85 -0.44
C VAL A 42 -1.08 -5.46 0.98
N LYS A 43 -2.34 -5.14 1.24
CA LYS A 43 -2.81 -4.82 2.59
C LYS A 43 -2.62 -6.00 3.54
N ALA A 44 -3.04 -7.20 3.12
CA ALA A 44 -2.90 -8.43 3.90
C ALA A 44 -1.43 -8.76 4.18
N THR A 45 -0.56 -8.73 3.16
CA THR A 45 0.89 -8.99 3.33
C THR A 45 1.55 -7.99 4.27
N LEU A 46 1.11 -6.72 4.29
CA LEU A 46 1.67 -5.72 5.20
C LEU A 46 1.15 -5.87 6.65
N SER A 47 -0.09 -6.31 6.85
CA SER A 47 -0.66 -6.53 8.19
C SER A 47 -0.27 -7.87 8.79
N GLU A 48 -0.17 -8.90 7.95
CA GLU A 48 0.07 -10.30 8.30
C GLU A 48 1.06 -10.89 7.27
N PRO A 49 2.34 -10.51 7.35
CA PRO A 49 3.37 -11.08 6.50
C PRO A 49 3.50 -12.58 6.78
N ASP A 50 3.45 -13.36 5.70
CA ASP A 50 3.93 -14.73 5.67
C ASP A 50 5.47 -14.78 5.69
N GLU A 51 6.02 -15.92 6.12
CA GLU A 51 7.43 -16.15 6.49
C GLU A 51 8.45 -15.88 5.37
#